data_AF-A0A853AXW7-F1
#
_entry.id   AF-A0A853AXW7-F1
#
_cell.length_a   1.000
_cell.length_b   1.000
_cell.length_c   1.000
_cell.angle_alpha   90.00
_cell.angle_beta   90.00
_cell.angle_gamma   90.00
#
_symmetry.space_group_name_H-M   'P 1'
#
loop_
_entity.id
_entity.type
_entity.pdbx_description
1 polymer ?
#
loop_
_entity_poly.entity_id
_entity_poly.type
_entity_poly.pdbx_seq_one_letter_code
_entity_poly.pdbx_strand_id
1 'polypeptide(L)'
;MSQVSWRAADELVQRVRQAAAQRGESMNEFITRVLDVATDPDLAGDENERLRERLRRGGLLWEPEAGVARPDPAAVAAAARRAGAAGPHAADLVAEERGPR
;
A
#
# COMPACT_ATOMS: atom_id res chain seq x y z
N MET A 1 26.25 14.47 -10.41
CA MET A 1 24.89 14.63 -9.84
C MET A 1 24.07 15.39 -10.85
N SER A 2 22.96 14.80 -11.29
CA SER A 2 22.03 15.42 -12.24
C SER A 2 20.72 15.72 -11.51
N GLN A 3 20.17 16.92 -11.71
CA GLN A 3 18.90 17.31 -11.09
C GLN A 3 17.76 17.06 -12.08
N VAL A 4 16.72 16.36 -11.63
CA VAL A 4 15.51 16.10 -12.40
C VAL A 4 14.34 16.78 -11.69
N SER A 5 13.59 17.60 -12.43
CA SER A 5 12.28 18.10 -11.99
C SER A 5 11.22 17.61 -12.96
N TRP A 6 10.09 17.17 -12.43
CA TRP A 6 8.97 16.71 -13.24
C TRP A 6 7.65 17.11 -12.57
N ARG A 7 6.60 17.21 -13.38
CA ARG A 7 5.24 17.50 -12.90
C ARG A 7 4.50 16.19 -12.73
N ALA A 8 3.88 16.03 -11.58
CA ALA A 8 3.05 14.89 -11.22
C ALA A 8 1.67 15.40 -10.79
N ALA A 9 0.66 14.55 -10.91
CA ALA A 9 -0.64 14.83 -10.30
C ALA A 9 -0.48 14.88 -8.76
N ASP A 10 -1.21 15.77 -8.10
CA ASP A 10 -1.07 15.99 -6.65
C ASP A 10 -1.35 14.70 -5.86
N GLU A 11 -2.29 13.87 -6.32
CA GLU A 11 -2.61 12.58 -5.72
C GLU A 11 -1.42 11.61 -5.77
N LEU A 12 -0.61 11.67 -6.84
CA LEU A 12 0.61 10.88 -6.94
C LEU A 12 1.66 11.37 -5.94
N VAL A 13 1.85 12.69 -5.83
CA VAL A 13 2.81 13.28 -4.87
C VAL A 13 2.43 12.90 -3.44
N GLN A 14 1.14 12.93 -3.09
CA GLN A 14 0.68 12.54 -1.76
C GLN A 14 0.92 11.05 -1.48
N ARG A 15 0.62 10.16 -2.43
CA ARG A 15 0.89 8.72 -2.27
C ARG A 15 2.39 8.43 -2.10
N VAL A 16 3.25 9.09 -2.87
CA VAL A 16 4.70 8.93 -2.76
C VAL A 16 5.20 9.44 -1.40
N ARG A 17 4.70 10.59 -0.93
CA ARG A 17 5.03 11.12 0.40
C ARG A 17 4.65 10.15 1.52
N GLN A 18 3.45 9.58 1.47
CA GLN A 18 3.00 8.61 2.46
C GLN A 18 3.85 7.34 2.43
N ALA A 19 4.17 6.83 1.24
CA ALA A 19 5.01 5.65 1.09
C ALA A 19 6.43 5.88 1.61
N ALA A 20 7.03 7.06 1.37
CA ALA A 20 8.32 7.42 1.93
C ALA A 20 8.28 7.54 3.47
N ALA A 21 7.24 8.19 4.01
CA ALA A 21 7.07 8.37 5.45
C ALA A 21 6.91 7.05 6.21
N GLN A 22 6.17 6.08 5.66
CA GLN A 22 6.03 4.74 6.25
C GLN A 22 7.37 4.00 6.39
N ARG A 23 8.38 4.40 5.64
CA ARG A 23 9.71 3.80 5.63
C ARG A 23 10.76 4.60 6.38
N GLY A 24 10.38 5.75 6.94
CA GLY A 24 11.32 6.69 7.56
C GLY A 24 12.29 7.34 6.56
N GLU A 25 11.95 7.34 5.27
CA GLU A 25 12.80 7.83 4.18
C GLU A 25 12.35 9.23 3.72
N SER A 26 13.29 10.01 3.18
CA SER A 26 12.93 11.25 2.48
C SER A 26 12.25 10.95 1.14
N MET A 27 11.41 11.88 0.67
CA MET A 27 10.71 11.71 -0.61
C MET A 27 11.69 11.55 -1.79
N ASN A 28 12.81 12.29 -1.77
CA ASN A 28 13.84 12.17 -2.80
C ASN A 28 14.56 10.82 -2.74
N GLU A 29 14.87 10.32 -1.55
CA GLU A 29 15.52 9.02 -1.36
C GLU A 29 14.62 7.89 -1.87
N PHE A 30 13.34 7.93 -1.51
CA PHE A 30 12.34 6.99 -1.99
C PHE A 30 12.23 6.99 -3.52
N ILE A 31 12.08 8.17 -4.14
CA ILE A 31 11.96 8.30 -5.60
C ILE A 31 13.25 7.81 -6.28
N THR A 32 14.41 8.16 -5.74
CA THR A 32 15.71 7.74 -6.28
C THR A 32 15.82 6.22 -6.26
N ARG A 33 15.47 5.57 -5.15
CA ARG A 33 15.47 4.11 -5.04
C ARG A 33 14.51 3.46 -6.02
N VAL A 34 13.30 3.99 -6.17
CA VAL A 34 12.32 3.46 -7.14
C VAL A 34 12.86 3.55 -8.56
N LEU A 35 13.48 4.67 -8.95
CA LEU A 35 14.04 4.86 -10.29
C LEU A 35 15.27 3.96 -10.51
N ASP A 36 16.15 3.83 -9.51
CA ASP A 36 17.31 2.94 -9.55
C ASP A 36 16.86 1.49 -9.82
N VAL A 37 15.92 1.01 -9.00
CA VAL A 37 15.32 -0.32 -9.14
C VAL A 37 14.57 -0.51 -10.48
N ALA A 38 13.96 0.54 -11.01
CA ALA A 38 13.24 0.49 -12.29
C ALA A 38 14.18 0.48 -13.51
N THR A 39 15.42 0.96 -13.36
CA THR A 39 16.37 1.14 -14.47
C THR A 39 17.58 0.21 -14.41
N ASP A 40 17.76 -0.54 -13.33
CA ASP A 40 18.85 -1.50 -13.16
C ASP A 40 18.76 -2.68 -14.15
N PRO A 41 19.72 -2.82 -15.09
CA PRO A 41 19.73 -3.89 -16.08
C PRO A 41 19.96 -5.29 -15.49
N ASP A 42 20.54 -5.40 -14.30
CA ASP A 42 20.75 -6.69 -13.62
C ASP A 42 19.44 -7.26 -13.05
N LEU A 43 18.36 -6.46 -13.05
CA LEU A 43 17.02 -6.83 -12.60
C LEU A 43 16.04 -7.11 -13.76
N ALA A 44 16.50 -7.53 -14.95
CA ALA A 44 15.67 -7.58 -16.19
C ALA A 44 15.15 -8.98 -16.61
N GLY A 45 13.88 -9.30 -16.38
CA GLY A 45 13.18 -10.53 -16.81
C GLY A 45 11.94 -10.82 -15.93
N ASP A 46 11.43 -12.07 -15.91
CA ASP A 46 10.04 -12.44 -15.55
C ASP A 46 9.32 -11.45 -14.62
N GLU A 47 8.45 -10.68 -15.26
CA GLU A 47 8.14 -9.29 -14.93
C GLU A 47 7.43 -9.16 -13.56
N ASN A 48 6.62 -10.16 -13.20
CA ASN A 48 5.88 -10.20 -11.94
C ASN A 48 6.73 -10.66 -10.75
N GLU A 49 7.58 -11.67 -10.97
CA GLU A 49 8.46 -12.19 -9.92
C GLU A 49 9.58 -11.19 -9.63
N ARG A 50 10.06 -10.52 -10.67
CA ARG A 50 10.98 -9.40 -10.54
C ARG A 50 10.34 -8.17 -9.93
N LEU A 51 9.11 -7.79 -10.28
CA LEU A 51 8.41 -6.69 -9.59
C LEU A 51 8.22 -6.99 -8.10
N ARG A 52 7.86 -8.22 -7.73
CA ARG A 52 7.81 -8.64 -6.32
C ARG A 52 9.17 -8.53 -5.65
N GLU A 53 10.23 -9.03 -6.26
CA GLU A 53 11.59 -8.95 -5.70
C GLU A 53 12.08 -7.48 -5.57
N ARG A 54 11.75 -6.64 -6.55
CA ARG A 54 12.02 -5.18 -6.53
C ARG A 54 11.30 -4.49 -5.38
N LEU A 55 10.00 -4.76 -5.21
CA LEU A 55 9.21 -4.23 -4.11
C LEU A 55 9.73 -4.77 -2.77
N ARG A 56 10.14 -6.04 -2.71
CA ARG A 56 10.70 -6.67 -1.51
C ARG A 56 12.02 -6.03 -1.08
N ARG A 57 12.98 -5.87 -2.00
CA ARG A 57 14.28 -5.21 -1.72
C ARG A 57 14.11 -3.74 -1.34
N GLY A 58 13.15 -3.05 -1.95
CA GLY A 58 12.76 -1.70 -1.58
C GLY A 58 11.89 -1.63 -0.33
N GLY A 59 11.60 -2.76 0.34
CA GLY A 59 10.66 -2.94 1.46
C GLY A 59 9.22 -2.45 1.21
N LEU A 60 8.87 -2.19 -0.04
CA LEU A 60 7.54 -1.77 -0.50
C LEU A 60 6.56 -2.94 -0.59
N LEU A 61 7.06 -4.17 -0.38
CA LEU A 61 6.25 -5.35 -0.26
C LEU A 61 5.95 -5.58 1.22
N TRP A 62 4.66 -5.58 1.58
CA TRP A 62 4.24 -6.10 2.87
C TRP A 62 4.50 -7.60 2.87
N GLU A 63 5.45 -8.04 3.71
CA GLU A 63 5.68 -9.45 3.98
C GLU A 63 4.93 -9.82 5.26
N PRO A 64 3.99 -10.79 5.22
CA PRO A 64 3.41 -11.29 6.46
C PRO A 64 4.53 -11.87 7.33
N GLU A 65 4.66 -11.40 8.56
CA GLU A 65 5.30 -12.20 9.61
C GLU A 65 4.58 -13.56 9.64
N ALA A 66 5.36 -14.63 9.57
CA ALA A 66 4.87 -15.96 9.25
C ALA A 66 3.55 -16.34 9.97
N GLY A 67 2.61 -16.87 9.19
CA GLY A 67 1.62 -17.82 9.69
C GLY A 67 0.51 -17.29 10.59
N VAL A 68 -0.05 -16.09 10.33
CA VAL A 68 -1.34 -15.75 10.95
C VAL A 68 -2.41 -16.67 10.36
N ALA A 69 -2.89 -17.61 11.18
CA ALA A 69 -3.97 -18.50 10.80
C ALA A 69 -5.22 -17.68 10.46
N ARG A 70 -5.84 -17.98 9.32
CA ARG A 70 -7.11 -17.36 8.94
C ARG A 70 -8.13 -17.62 10.07
N PRO A 71 -8.86 -16.60 10.56
CA PRO A 71 -9.89 -16.81 11.57
C PRO A 71 -10.92 -17.84 11.08
N ASP A 72 -11.43 -18.66 12.00
CA ASP A 72 -12.48 -19.64 11.72
C ASP A 72 -13.67 -18.95 11.00
N PRO A 73 -14.04 -19.38 9.78
CA PRO A 73 -15.16 -18.81 9.05
C PRO A 73 -16.47 -18.78 9.83
N ALA A 74 -16.73 -19.78 10.67
CA ALA A 74 -17.94 -19.84 11.49
C ALA A 74 -17.93 -18.76 12.57
N ALA A 75 -16.79 -18.56 13.25
CA ALA A 75 -16.60 -17.49 14.21
C ALA A 75 -16.74 -16.10 13.57
N VAL A 76 -16.19 -15.90 12.36
CA VAL A 76 -16.34 -14.66 11.59
C VAL A 76 -17.82 -14.40 11.25
N ALA A 77 -18.53 -15.41 10.76
CA ALA A 77 -19.96 -15.27 10.44
C ALA A 77 -20.82 -14.96 11.68
N ALA A 78 -20.50 -15.56 12.83
CA ALA A 78 -21.18 -15.27 14.09
C ALA A 78 -20.88 -13.84 14.58
N ALA A 79 -19.63 -13.38 14.47
CA ALA A 79 -19.26 -12.00 14.78
C ALA A 79 -19.97 -11.00 13.88
N ALA A 80 -20.03 -11.25 12.57
CA ALA A 80 -20.74 -10.42 11.60
C ALA A 80 -22.24 -10.28 11.93
N ARG A 81 -22.89 -11.40 12.28
CA ARG A 81 -24.31 -11.38 12.71
C ARG A 81 -24.52 -10.56 13.98
N ARG A 82 -23.65 -10.70 14.98
CA ARG A 82 -23.72 -9.91 16.22
C ARG A 82 -23.52 -8.42 15.96
N ALA A 83 -22.54 -8.05 15.13
CA ALA A 83 -22.27 -6.67 14.78
C ALA A 83 -23.45 -6.03 14.03
N GLY A 84 -24.02 -6.75 13.03
CA GLY A 84 -25.18 -6.28 12.29
C GLY A 84 -26.47 -6.18 13.12
N ALA A 85 -26.53 -6.84 14.28
CA ALA A 85 -27.68 -6.74 15.20
C ALA A 85 -27.53 -5.64 16.26
N ALA A 86 -26.31 -5.14 16.51
CA ALA A 86 -26.00 -4.27 17.66
C ALA A 86 -25.38 -2.91 17.29
N GLY A 87 -24.99 -2.68 16.04
CA GLY A 87 -24.32 -1.45 15.60
C GLY A 87 -24.88 -0.87 14.30
N PRO A 88 -24.57 0.41 14.01
CA PRO A 88 -24.92 1.04 12.74
C PRO A 88 -24.29 0.29 11.57
N HIS A 89 -24.98 0.23 10.45
CA HIS A 89 -24.41 -0.44 9.28
C HIS A 89 -23.22 0.36 8.77
N ALA A 90 -22.20 -0.34 8.27
CA ALA A 90 -21.02 0.32 7.68
C ALA A 90 -21.40 1.29 6.55
N ALA A 91 -22.50 1.01 5.83
CA ALA A 91 -23.02 1.91 4.80
C ALA A 91 -23.48 3.26 5.37
N ASP A 92 -24.07 3.27 6.57
CA ASP A 92 -24.58 4.48 7.23
C ASP A 92 -23.40 5.37 7.65
N LEU A 93 -22.37 4.76 8.24
CA LEU A 93 -21.14 5.45 8.66
C LEU A 93 -20.39 6.06 7.45
N VAL A 94 -20.32 5.32 6.34
CA VAL A 94 -19.67 5.81 5.11
C VAL A 94 -20.49 6.92 4.44
N ALA A 95 -21.81 6.86 4.51
CA ALA A 95 -22.68 7.91 3.99
C ALA A 95 -22.55 9.20 4.83
N GLU A 96 -22.48 9.07 6.15
CA GLU A 96 -22.28 10.20 7.08
C GLU A 96 -20.96 10.94 6.83
N GLU A 97 -19.85 10.22 6.62
CA GLU A 97 -18.55 10.83 6.31
C GLU A 97 -18.48 11.50 4.93
N ARG A 98 -19.21 10.98 3.93
CA ARG A 98 -19.10 11.49 2.55
C ARG A 98 -19.93 12.75 2.29
N GLY A 99 -20.91 13.06 3.15
CA GLY A 99 -21.87 14.14 2.94
C GLY A 99 -22.79 13.93 1.72
N PRO A 100 -23.85 14.75 1.57
CA PRO A 100 -24.67 14.73 0.35
C PRO A 100 -23.81 15.19 -0.84
N ARG A 101 -23.88 14.44 -1.94
CA ARG A 101 -23.29 14.83 -3.23
C ARG A 101 -24.11 15.92 -3.91
#